data_AF-A0A926ZTR7-F1
#
_entry.id   AF-A0A926ZTR7-F1
#
_cell.length_a   1.000
_cell.length_b   1.000
_cell.length_c   1.000
_cell.angle_alpha   90.00
_cell.angle_beta   90.00
_cell.angle_gamma   90.00
#
_symmetry.space_group_name_H-M   'P 1'
#
loop_
_entity.id
_entity.type
_entity.pdbx_description
1 polymer ?
#
loop_
_entity_poly.entity_id
_entity_poly.type
_entity_poly.pdbx_seq_one_letter_code
_entity_poly.pdbx_strand_id
1 'polypeptide(L)'
;MQTLAPAERLSSRQVTSLRVYIKATWQTLSRSLIHILEAARDEKVEHCPGQTWPVYISAQENRQSVEQALKAALSPEEYAQIDLRVLPDDPEAITEHGLLYLPHDYVVPGGRFNEMYGWDSYFILLGLLRDGELAMAQSMVDQLVYQVQHYGKVLNANRTYMLNRSQPPVLSLMVLKLFKYTQNRQWLRSVLPALEHYYAYWMSEPHLEPTTGLSRYHALGHGPAPEVVCSERDEAGHTHYDRVCQYYRHHAVPDYDLTRFYDAEQDCLTEQFYIGDRSMRESGFDISDRFGPFSADIVHHVPVCLNVLLYRMERDIARIHALLRQPKAVETWNSRSEMRRQLIDRYLWDPEAGLYFDYNVHQGQRRVYEFATTFMPLWAGIASEEQASQVQENLWKFEAPGGLLTSTHISGNQWDAPFGWAPLQLFAVQGLNRYQFKMDARRLAQKFVSMVIQEFEQSGTLVEKYDIERCSADVSDEIHFGYSSNEVGFGWTNGVVLEFLAMMGMA
;
A
#
# COMPACT_ATOMS: atom_id res chain seq x y z
N MET A 1 -24.41 -22.08 5.78
CA MET A 1 -24.34 -21.44 4.44
C MET A 1 -25.59 -20.62 4.23
N GLN A 2 -25.58 -19.35 4.65
CA GLN A 2 -26.52 -18.37 4.10
C GLN A 2 -25.91 -17.91 2.77
N THR A 3 -26.39 -18.46 1.67
CA THR A 3 -26.17 -17.85 0.35
C THR A 3 -26.76 -16.44 0.41
N LEU A 4 -25.94 -15.42 0.19
CA LEU A 4 -26.41 -14.05 0.06
C LEU A 4 -27.60 -14.01 -0.92
N ALA A 5 -28.70 -13.42 -0.48
CA ALA A 5 -29.80 -13.07 -1.37
C ALA A 5 -29.22 -12.22 -2.52
N PRO A 6 -29.75 -12.32 -3.75
CA PRO A 6 -29.25 -11.54 -4.89
C PRO A 6 -29.15 -10.07 -4.48
N ALA A 7 -27.95 -9.49 -4.59
CA ALA A 7 -27.57 -8.19 -4.03
C ALA A 7 -28.75 -7.20 -4.04
N GLU A 8 -29.41 -7.08 -2.88
CA GLU A 8 -30.58 -6.21 -2.77
C GLU A 8 -30.16 -4.79 -3.11
N ARG A 9 -31.07 -4.05 -3.75
CA ARG A 9 -30.80 -2.68 -4.17
C ARG A 9 -30.56 -1.84 -2.91
N LEU A 10 -29.33 -1.37 -2.73
CA LEU A 10 -28.92 -0.54 -1.59
C LEU A 10 -29.94 0.59 -1.35
N SER A 11 -30.48 0.68 -0.13
CA SER A 11 -31.44 1.74 0.19
C SER A 11 -30.74 3.09 0.34
N SER A 12 -31.43 4.18 -0.02
CA SER A 12 -30.89 5.54 0.17
C SER A 12 -30.54 5.83 1.64
N ARG A 13 -31.25 5.21 2.59
CA ARG A 13 -30.99 5.35 4.03
C ARG A 13 -29.66 4.70 4.41
N GLN A 14 -29.42 3.46 3.98
CA GLN A 14 -28.15 2.75 4.20
C GLN A 14 -26.96 3.55 3.71
N VAL A 15 -27.04 4.00 2.45
CA VAL A 15 -25.97 4.80 1.83
C VAL A 15 -25.75 6.10 2.59
N THR A 16 -26.81 6.79 3.00
CA THR A 16 -26.70 8.04 3.75
C THR A 16 -26.01 7.83 5.12
N SER A 17 -26.42 6.81 5.88
CA SER A 17 -25.83 6.49 7.19
C SER A 17 -24.33 6.20 7.07
N LEU A 18 -23.96 5.37 6.09
CA LEU A 18 -22.56 5.02 5.82
C LEU A 18 -21.72 6.26 5.48
N ARG A 19 -22.23 7.15 4.64
CA ARG A 19 -21.53 8.38 4.26
C ARG A 19 -21.35 9.34 5.41
N VAL A 20 -22.34 9.47 6.29
CA VAL A 20 -22.23 10.29 7.51
C VAL A 20 -21.11 9.74 8.41
N TYR A 21 -21.03 8.42 8.56
CA TYR A 21 -19.93 7.79 9.28
C TYR A 21 -18.58 8.11 8.64
N ILE A 22 -18.40 7.81 7.34
CA ILE A 22 -17.13 8.04 6.62
C ILE A 22 -16.69 9.51 6.75
N LYS A 23 -17.62 10.45 6.59
CA LYS A 23 -17.33 11.89 6.68
C LYS A 23 -16.82 12.28 8.06
N ALA A 24 -17.39 11.72 9.13
CA ALA A 24 -16.92 11.95 10.50
C ALA A 24 -15.53 11.32 10.73
N THR A 25 -15.31 10.13 10.18
CA THR A 25 -14.06 9.37 10.36
C THR A 25 -12.84 10.11 9.80
N TRP A 26 -12.96 10.93 8.76
CA TRP A 26 -11.82 11.75 8.29
C TRP A 26 -11.24 12.65 9.37
N GLN A 27 -12.07 13.21 10.25
CA GLN A 27 -11.61 14.03 11.37
C GLN A 27 -10.91 13.17 12.42
N THR A 28 -11.47 12.01 12.76
CA THR A 28 -10.90 11.09 13.76
C THR A 28 -9.55 10.50 13.32
N LEU A 29 -9.39 10.25 12.02
CA LEU A 29 -8.15 9.74 11.44
C LEU A 29 -7.12 10.84 11.14
N SER A 30 -7.47 12.11 11.33
CA SER A 30 -6.51 13.19 11.09
C SER A 30 -5.45 13.24 12.19
N ARG A 31 -4.22 13.53 11.81
CA ARG A 31 -3.09 13.82 12.68
C ARG A 31 -2.50 15.15 12.26
N SER A 32 -1.97 15.87 13.25
CA SER A 32 -1.33 17.17 13.09
C SER A 32 -0.32 17.37 14.23
N LEU A 33 0.33 18.53 14.30
CA LEU A 33 1.31 18.79 15.36
C LEU A 33 0.74 18.69 16.79
N ILE A 34 -0.56 18.94 16.99
CA ILE A 34 -1.20 18.77 18.31
C ILE A 34 -1.28 17.28 18.71
N HIS A 35 -1.26 16.38 17.73
CA HIS A 35 -1.32 14.94 17.93
C HIS A 35 0.07 14.29 17.90
N ILE A 36 1.16 15.06 17.81
CA ILE A 36 2.49 14.48 17.58
C ILE A 36 2.97 13.60 18.74
N LEU A 37 2.57 13.89 19.98
CA LEU A 37 2.88 13.03 21.12
C LEU A 37 2.12 11.70 21.06
N GLU A 38 0.85 11.74 20.68
CA GLU A 38 0.06 10.53 20.42
C GLU A 38 0.70 9.71 19.29
N ALA A 39 1.10 10.38 18.21
CA ALA A 39 1.77 9.74 17.09
C ALA A 39 3.18 9.24 17.44
N ALA A 40 3.87 9.87 18.39
CA ALA A 40 5.19 9.42 18.82
C ALA A 40 5.13 8.13 19.63
N ARG A 41 4.05 7.92 20.40
CA ARG A 41 3.78 6.66 21.09
C ARG A 41 3.66 5.54 20.08
N ASP A 42 4.45 4.48 20.29
CA ASP A 42 4.50 3.34 19.38
C ASP A 42 4.42 2.04 20.17
N GLU A 43 3.28 1.37 20.09
CA GLU A 43 3.09 0.05 20.69
C GLU A 43 3.79 -1.05 19.88
N LYS A 44 4.34 -0.71 18.71
CA LYS A 44 4.95 -1.66 17.79
C LYS A 44 6.42 -1.93 18.08
N VAL A 45 7.04 -1.16 18.96
CA VAL A 45 8.45 -1.31 19.37
C VAL A 45 8.55 -1.18 20.88
N GLU A 46 9.61 -1.74 21.47
CA GLU A 46 9.83 -1.61 22.91
C GLU A 46 10.10 -0.15 23.29
N HIS A 47 9.45 0.30 24.36
CA HIS A 47 9.67 1.61 24.97
C HIS A 47 9.80 1.46 26.49
N CYS A 48 10.86 2.00 27.08
CA CYS A 48 11.04 1.93 28.53
C CYS A 48 10.11 2.93 29.25
N PRO A 49 9.34 2.48 30.26
CA PRO A 49 8.48 3.37 31.02
C PRO A 49 9.23 4.57 31.60
N GLY A 50 8.68 5.77 31.43
CA GLY A 50 9.26 7.02 31.93
C GLY A 50 10.30 7.68 31.01
N GLN A 51 10.64 7.06 29.88
CA GLN A 51 11.44 7.73 28.84
C GLN A 51 10.57 8.64 27.96
N THR A 52 11.19 9.71 27.48
CA THR A 52 10.65 10.61 26.45
C THR A 52 10.55 9.90 25.11
N TRP A 53 9.64 10.32 24.25
CA TRP A 53 9.40 9.75 22.93
C TRP A 53 10.26 10.43 21.86
N PRO A 54 11.14 9.69 21.15
CA PRO A 54 11.96 10.26 20.11
C PRO A 54 11.12 10.73 18.91
N VAL A 55 11.31 11.99 18.52
CA VAL A 55 10.82 12.55 17.26
C VAL A 55 12.02 13.03 16.45
N TYR A 56 12.18 12.47 15.26
CA TYR A 56 13.33 12.72 14.40
C TYR A 56 12.98 13.73 13.30
N ILE A 57 13.84 14.74 13.14
CA ILE A 57 13.77 15.71 12.03
C ILE A 57 14.91 15.47 11.05
N SER A 58 14.67 15.79 9.77
CA SER A 58 15.73 15.79 8.76
C SER A 58 16.84 16.79 9.12
N ALA A 59 18.09 16.45 8.80
CA ALA A 59 19.22 17.37 8.94
C ALA A 59 19.08 18.64 8.05
N GLN A 60 18.20 18.61 7.05
CA GLN A 60 17.88 19.75 6.20
C GLN A 60 16.84 20.70 6.83
N GLU A 61 16.20 20.31 7.93
CA GLU A 61 15.13 21.06 8.58
C GLU A 61 15.68 22.12 9.55
N ASN A 62 14.95 23.24 9.72
CA ASN A 62 15.30 24.21 10.73
C ASN A 62 14.78 23.75 12.10
N ARG A 63 15.67 23.16 12.90
CA ARG A 63 15.35 22.69 14.25
C ARG A 63 14.66 23.75 15.11
N GLN A 64 15.10 25.00 15.07
CA GLN A 64 14.52 26.07 15.91
C GLN A 64 13.07 26.37 15.49
N SER A 65 12.80 26.38 14.19
CA SER A 65 11.44 26.56 13.66
C SER A 65 10.53 25.39 14.05
N VAL A 66 11.02 24.15 13.98
CA VAL A 66 10.26 22.98 14.43
C VAL A 66 9.97 23.05 15.92
N GLU A 67 10.97 23.37 16.76
CA GLU A 67 10.78 23.53 18.20
C GLU A 67 9.75 24.62 18.53
N GLN A 68 9.76 25.74 17.81
CA GLN A 68 8.76 26.80 17.98
C GLN A 68 7.36 26.32 17.59
N ALA A 69 7.22 25.59 16.48
CA ALA A 69 5.95 25.03 16.04
C ALA A 69 5.39 24.02 17.05
N LEU A 70 6.24 23.14 17.58
CA LEU A 70 5.85 22.15 18.60
C LEU A 70 5.43 22.83 19.91
N LYS A 71 6.19 23.82 20.39
CA LYS A 71 5.84 24.59 21.60
C LYS A 71 4.57 25.42 21.44
N ALA A 72 4.22 25.80 20.21
CA ALA A 72 2.97 26.48 19.92
C ALA A 72 1.77 25.51 19.84
N ALA A 73 2.01 24.26 19.45
CA ALA A 73 0.97 23.25 19.26
C ALA A 73 0.67 22.44 20.54
N LEU A 74 1.65 22.29 21.44
CA LEU A 74 1.58 21.41 22.62
C LEU A 74 1.59 22.19 23.93
N SER A 75 1.03 21.61 24.98
CA SER A 75 1.26 22.08 26.35
C SER A 75 2.74 21.87 26.77
N PRO A 76 3.26 22.62 27.75
CA PRO A 76 4.60 22.39 28.28
C PRO A 76 4.84 20.96 28.76
N GLU A 77 3.83 20.31 29.35
CA GLU A 77 3.88 18.94 29.86
C GLU A 77 3.94 17.89 28.74
N GLU A 78 3.23 18.12 27.63
CA GLU A 78 3.29 17.26 26.44
C GLU A 78 4.63 17.45 25.72
N TYR A 79 5.08 18.69 25.54
CA TYR A 79 6.35 18.99 24.89
C TYR A 79 7.54 18.40 25.68
N ALA A 80 7.50 18.40 27.01
CA ALA A 80 8.53 17.79 27.85
C ALA A 80 8.66 16.26 27.67
N GLN A 81 7.65 15.60 27.09
CA GLN A 81 7.69 14.18 26.74
C GLN A 81 8.28 13.91 25.36
N ILE A 82 8.54 14.93 24.54
CA ILE A 82 9.12 14.79 23.20
C ILE A 82 10.64 14.99 23.27
N ASP A 83 11.38 14.02 22.75
CA ASP A 83 12.82 14.13 22.52
C ASP A 83 13.09 14.41 21.04
N LEU A 84 13.30 15.69 20.71
CA LEU A 84 13.54 16.13 19.35
C LEU A 84 15.00 15.88 18.94
N ARG A 85 15.20 14.92 18.04
CA ARG A 85 16.51 14.49 17.53
C ARG A 85 16.68 14.83 16.05
N VAL A 86 17.90 15.11 15.64
CA VAL A 86 18.24 15.22 14.21
C VAL A 86 18.60 13.83 13.70
N LEU A 87 18.09 13.46 12.52
CA LEU A 87 18.44 12.19 11.89
C LEU A 87 19.96 12.10 11.67
N PRO A 88 20.58 10.97 12.01
CA PRO A 88 21.96 10.69 11.60
C PRO A 88 22.05 10.53 10.08
N ASP A 89 23.24 10.74 9.52
CA ASP A 89 23.51 10.51 8.09
C ASP A 89 23.31 9.03 7.71
N ASP A 90 23.62 8.12 8.63
CA ASP A 90 23.42 6.68 8.50
C ASP A 90 22.21 6.23 9.33
N PRO A 91 21.09 5.83 8.69
CA PRO A 91 19.91 5.30 9.37
C PRO A 91 20.17 4.06 10.23
N GLU A 92 21.20 3.27 9.95
CA GLU A 92 21.55 2.08 10.73
C GLU A 92 22.13 2.42 12.11
N ALA A 93 22.62 3.65 12.28
CA ALA A 93 23.08 4.14 13.58
C ALA A 93 21.93 4.42 14.58
N ILE A 94 20.67 4.33 14.15
CA ILE A 94 19.50 4.58 15.01
C ILE A 94 19.24 3.35 15.89
N THR A 95 19.55 3.47 17.18
CA THR A 95 19.27 2.42 18.18
C THR A 95 17.95 2.63 18.93
N GLU A 96 17.47 3.88 19.01
CA GLU A 96 16.19 4.23 19.62
C GLU A 96 15.23 4.70 18.53
N HIS A 97 14.24 3.88 18.22
CA HIS A 97 13.30 4.18 17.15
C HIS A 97 12.26 5.22 17.58
N GLY A 98 11.92 6.10 16.64
CA GLY A 98 10.92 7.16 16.85
C GLY A 98 10.13 7.52 15.59
N LEU A 99 9.21 8.47 15.79
CA LEU A 99 8.43 9.10 14.73
C LEU A 99 9.31 10.02 13.89
N LEU A 100 9.12 10.02 12.57
CA LEU A 100 9.70 11.00 11.67
C LEU A 100 8.75 12.19 11.54
N TYR A 101 9.28 13.37 11.81
CA TYR A 101 8.53 14.62 11.74
C TYR A 101 7.94 14.85 10.34
N LEU A 102 6.71 15.33 10.31
CA LEU A 102 6.09 15.89 9.12
C LEU A 102 5.46 17.25 9.49
N PRO A 103 5.62 18.30 8.66
CA PRO A 103 5.27 19.67 9.05
C PRO A 103 3.77 20.00 9.09
N HIS A 104 2.92 19.19 8.45
CA HIS A 104 1.50 19.50 8.26
C HIS A 104 0.59 18.34 8.64
N ASP A 105 -0.71 18.52 8.37
CA ASP A 105 -1.74 17.57 8.73
C ASP A 105 -1.77 16.40 7.73
N TYR A 106 -2.15 15.23 8.20
CA TYR A 106 -2.32 14.05 7.36
C TYR A 106 -3.40 13.13 7.95
N VAL A 107 -3.84 12.16 7.15
CA VAL A 107 -4.81 11.14 7.59
C VAL A 107 -4.08 9.80 7.67
N VAL A 108 -4.30 9.07 8.76
CA VAL A 108 -3.76 7.72 9.00
C VAL A 108 -4.72 6.65 8.48
N PRO A 109 -4.27 5.39 8.28
CA PRO A 109 -5.17 4.31 7.90
C PRO A 109 -6.28 4.07 8.94
N GLY A 110 -5.95 3.91 10.22
CA GLY A 110 -6.92 3.64 11.29
C GLY A 110 -6.39 2.68 12.34
N GLY A 111 -7.16 2.46 13.41
CA GLY A 111 -6.79 1.57 14.50
C GLY A 111 -5.44 1.91 15.16
N ARG A 112 -4.54 0.92 15.28
CA ARG A 112 -3.20 1.08 15.87
C ARG A 112 -2.20 1.93 15.05
N PHE A 113 -2.56 2.36 13.85
CA PHE A 113 -1.68 3.11 12.95
C PHE A 113 -1.79 4.62 13.20
N ASN A 114 -0.71 5.23 13.71
CA ASN A 114 -0.62 6.68 13.93
C ASN A 114 0.32 7.39 12.93
N GLU A 115 0.86 6.62 12.00
CA GLU A 115 1.78 7.08 10.97
C GLU A 115 1.06 7.39 9.66
N MET A 116 1.67 8.25 8.85
CA MET A 116 1.30 8.44 7.46
C MET A 116 1.86 7.30 6.62
N TYR A 117 0.99 6.48 6.05
CA TYR A 117 1.38 5.38 5.15
C TYR A 117 1.42 5.80 3.68
N GLY A 118 2.35 5.23 2.92
CA GLY A 118 2.64 5.60 1.54
C GLY A 118 1.46 5.37 0.58
N TRP A 119 1.03 4.12 0.39
CA TRP A 119 0.03 3.78 -0.64
C TRP A 119 -1.42 3.95 -0.18
N ASP A 120 -1.74 3.75 1.10
CA ASP A 120 -3.03 4.03 1.72
C ASP A 120 -3.49 5.46 1.44
N SER A 121 -2.53 6.40 1.50
CA SER A 121 -2.74 7.82 1.26
C SER A 121 -3.39 8.12 -0.09
N TYR A 122 -3.19 7.29 -1.12
CA TYR A 122 -3.87 7.48 -2.41
C TYR A 122 -5.37 7.21 -2.29
N PHE A 123 -5.75 6.10 -1.65
CA PHE A 123 -7.15 5.73 -1.51
C PHE A 123 -7.88 6.69 -0.57
N ILE A 124 -7.23 7.11 0.51
CA ILE A 124 -7.73 8.17 1.40
C ILE A 124 -7.93 9.47 0.62
N LEU A 125 -6.95 9.89 -0.19
CA LEU A 125 -7.07 11.11 -1.00
C LEU A 125 -8.25 11.05 -1.97
N LEU A 126 -8.57 9.90 -2.55
CA LEU A 126 -9.78 9.75 -3.38
C LEU A 126 -11.04 10.05 -2.55
N GLY A 127 -11.15 9.50 -1.34
CA GLY A 127 -12.26 9.77 -0.42
C GLY A 127 -12.37 11.23 -0.01
N LEU A 128 -11.26 11.84 0.42
CA LEU A 128 -11.20 13.26 0.81
C LEU A 128 -11.67 14.18 -0.34
N LEU A 129 -11.24 13.92 -1.57
CA LEU A 129 -11.67 14.69 -2.74
C LEU A 129 -13.17 14.53 -3.06
N ARG A 130 -13.77 13.37 -2.76
CA ARG A 130 -15.22 13.15 -2.89
C ARG A 130 -16.02 13.94 -1.87
N ASP A 131 -15.50 14.03 -0.66
CA ASP A 131 -16.14 14.73 0.45
C ASP A 131 -15.78 16.23 0.52
N GLY A 132 -15.01 16.73 -0.45
CA GLY A 132 -14.64 18.14 -0.55
C GLY A 132 -13.55 18.59 0.43
N GLU A 133 -12.83 17.66 1.07
CA GLU A 133 -11.74 17.92 2.02
C GLU A 133 -10.43 18.28 1.30
N LEU A 134 -10.50 19.32 0.44
CA LEU A 134 -9.42 19.67 -0.47
C LEU A 134 -8.14 20.11 0.26
N ALA A 135 -8.27 20.82 1.39
CA ALA A 135 -7.12 21.26 2.18
C ALA A 135 -6.35 20.09 2.78
N MET A 136 -7.05 19.10 3.34
CA MET A 136 -6.43 17.88 3.86
C MET A 136 -5.80 17.06 2.73
N ALA A 137 -6.49 16.92 1.59
CA ALA A 137 -5.94 16.23 0.42
C ALA A 137 -4.66 16.90 -0.10
N GLN A 138 -4.60 18.24 -0.12
CA GLN A 138 -3.40 19.01 -0.45
C GLN A 138 -2.28 18.75 0.55
N SER A 139 -2.58 18.83 1.85
CA SER A 139 -1.64 18.59 2.92
C SER A 139 -0.99 17.20 2.80
N MET A 140 -1.77 16.14 2.57
CA MET A 140 -1.22 14.79 2.39
C MET A 140 -0.26 14.69 1.19
N VAL A 141 -0.57 15.31 0.06
CA VAL A 141 0.35 15.29 -1.10
C VAL A 141 1.65 16.03 -0.76
N ASP A 142 1.55 17.19 -0.12
CA ASP A 142 2.73 17.98 0.25
C ASP A 142 3.61 17.26 1.27
N GLN A 143 3.01 16.49 2.18
CA GLN A 143 3.72 15.67 3.16
C GLN A 143 4.50 14.52 2.52
N LEU A 144 3.92 13.85 1.51
CA LEU A 144 4.64 12.81 0.76
C LEU A 144 5.76 13.41 -0.10
N VAL A 145 5.56 14.61 -0.65
CA VAL A 145 6.63 15.36 -1.35
C VAL A 145 7.74 15.74 -0.35
N TYR A 146 7.38 16.18 0.85
CA TYR A 146 8.33 16.45 1.93
C TYR A 146 9.13 15.19 2.28
N GLN A 147 8.50 14.02 2.41
CA GLN A 147 9.23 12.76 2.65
C GLN A 147 10.26 12.47 1.57
N VAL A 148 9.91 12.67 0.29
CA VAL A 148 10.88 12.49 -0.80
C VAL A 148 12.04 13.47 -0.68
N GLN A 149 11.78 14.74 -0.36
CA GLN A 149 12.80 15.78 -0.25
C GLN A 149 13.74 15.57 0.95
N HIS A 150 13.19 15.13 2.08
CA HIS A 150 13.89 15.09 3.36
C HIS A 150 14.35 13.69 3.79
N TYR A 151 13.72 12.64 3.27
CA TYR A 151 13.99 11.22 3.56
C TYR A 151 14.32 10.39 2.30
N GLY A 152 14.36 11.03 1.13
CA GLY A 152 14.80 10.47 -0.15
C GLY A 152 13.76 9.64 -0.91
N LYS A 153 12.64 9.30 -0.28
CA LYS A 153 11.56 8.49 -0.87
C LYS A 153 10.25 8.70 -0.13
N VAL A 154 9.13 8.29 -0.72
CA VAL A 154 7.92 8.03 0.07
C VAL A 154 8.21 6.79 0.92
N LEU A 155 8.07 6.92 2.23
CA LEU A 155 8.33 5.82 3.16
C LEU A 155 7.12 4.88 3.20
N ASN A 156 7.34 3.65 3.67
CA ASN A 156 6.22 2.77 4.03
C ASN A 156 5.32 3.49 5.05
N ALA A 157 5.92 3.94 6.15
CA ALA A 157 5.32 4.80 7.15
C ALA A 157 6.38 5.78 7.70
N ASN A 158 6.00 6.92 8.26
CA ASN A 158 6.95 7.92 8.78
C ASN A 158 7.55 7.54 10.15
N ARG A 159 8.22 6.39 10.24
CA ARG A 159 8.99 5.90 11.39
C ARG A 159 10.43 5.62 11.01
N THR A 160 11.34 5.78 11.96
CA THR A 160 12.79 5.53 11.73
C THR A 160 13.09 4.12 11.22
N TYR A 161 12.47 3.08 11.77
CA TYR A 161 12.65 1.69 11.29
C TYR A 161 12.08 1.43 9.89
N MET A 162 11.38 2.40 9.29
CA MET A 162 10.84 2.36 7.93
C MET A 162 11.69 3.15 6.92
N LEU A 163 12.77 3.83 7.33
CA LEU A 163 13.63 4.63 6.43
C LEU A 163 14.24 3.82 5.26
N ASN A 164 14.38 2.51 5.47
CA ASN A 164 15.00 1.56 4.55
C ASN A 164 14.02 0.93 3.54
N ARG A 165 12.74 1.28 3.57
CA ARG A 165 11.74 0.74 2.64
C ARG A 165 10.66 1.75 2.26
N SER A 166 10.13 1.59 1.06
CA SER A 166 9.04 2.38 0.51
C SER A 166 7.70 1.62 0.59
N GLN A 167 6.75 2.03 -0.25
CA GLN A 167 5.47 1.35 -0.52
C GLN A 167 5.08 1.58 -1.99
N PRO A 168 4.07 0.88 -2.53
CA PRO A 168 3.67 1.01 -3.94
C PRO A 168 3.55 2.46 -4.43
N PRO A 169 4.26 2.87 -5.51
CA PRO A 169 4.43 4.29 -5.84
C PRO A 169 3.19 4.92 -6.47
N VAL A 170 2.40 5.61 -5.64
CA VAL A 170 1.14 6.26 -6.04
C VAL A 170 1.18 7.80 -6.02
N LEU A 171 2.31 8.41 -5.66
CA LEU A 171 2.44 9.87 -5.48
C LEU A 171 2.09 10.67 -6.74
N SER A 172 2.49 10.22 -7.93
CA SER A 172 2.15 10.92 -9.19
C SER A 172 0.66 10.95 -9.47
N LEU A 173 -0.04 9.87 -9.12
CA LEU A 173 -1.50 9.76 -9.26
C LEU A 173 -2.17 10.79 -8.37
N MET A 174 -1.72 10.88 -7.12
CA MET A 174 -2.20 11.84 -6.13
C MET A 174 -2.00 13.29 -6.58
N VAL A 175 -0.79 13.63 -7.04
CA VAL A 175 -0.47 14.96 -7.57
C VAL A 175 -1.41 15.35 -8.72
N LEU A 176 -1.60 14.47 -9.72
CA LEU A 176 -2.48 14.77 -10.84
C LEU A 176 -3.97 14.77 -10.47
N LYS A 177 -4.40 13.94 -9.51
CA LYS A 177 -5.78 13.96 -8.98
C LYS A 177 -6.06 15.29 -8.31
N LEU A 178 -5.21 15.74 -7.41
CA LEU A 178 -5.32 17.01 -6.71
C LEU A 178 -5.24 18.20 -7.68
N PHE A 179 -4.32 18.17 -8.64
CA PHE A 179 -4.18 19.23 -9.65
C PHE A 179 -5.47 19.46 -10.44
N LYS A 180 -6.30 18.43 -10.66
CA LYS A 180 -7.60 18.61 -11.34
C LYS A 180 -8.51 19.60 -10.61
N TYR A 181 -8.43 19.65 -9.27
CA TYR A 181 -9.21 20.55 -8.43
C TYR A 181 -8.53 21.91 -8.26
N THR A 182 -7.22 21.94 -8.03
CA THR A 182 -6.51 23.17 -7.69
C THR A 182 -6.09 23.98 -8.91
N GLN A 183 -5.82 23.33 -10.05
CA GLN A 183 -5.23 23.91 -11.26
C GLN A 183 -3.95 24.74 -11.01
N ASN A 184 -3.29 24.54 -9.87
CA ASN A 184 -2.15 25.35 -9.45
C ASN A 184 -0.87 24.90 -10.16
N ARG A 185 -0.53 25.57 -11.27
CA ARG A 185 0.66 25.25 -12.08
C ARG A 185 1.98 25.58 -11.39
N GLN A 186 1.99 26.55 -10.46
CA GLN A 186 3.20 26.90 -9.72
C GLN A 186 3.56 25.77 -8.75
N TRP A 187 2.57 25.31 -7.99
CA TRP A 187 2.70 24.13 -7.14
C TRP A 187 3.07 22.88 -7.95
N LEU A 188 2.40 22.65 -9.09
CA LEU A 188 2.74 21.52 -9.95
C LEU A 188 4.22 21.54 -10.41
N ARG A 189 4.76 22.74 -10.66
CA ARG A 189 6.19 22.91 -11.00
C ARG A 189 7.10 22.66 -9.80
N SER A 190 6.69 23.03 -8.57
CA SER A 190 7.53 22.85 -7.39
C SER A 190 7.63 21.39 -6.94
N VAL A 191 6.60 20.57 -7.18
CA VAL A 191 6.60 19.14 -6.79
C VAL A 191 7.27 18.23 -7.82
N LEU A 192 7.40 18.67 -9.08
CA LEU A 192 7.94 17.85 -10.17
C LEU A 192 9.36 17.29 -9.90
N PRO A 193 10.34 18.05 -9.37
CA PRO A 193 11.66 17.50 -9.05
C PRO A 193 11.61 16.34 -8.05
N ALA A 194 10.71 16.41 -7.06
CA ALA A 194 10.53 15.32 -6.11
C ALA A 194 9.94 14.07 -6.79
N LEU A 195 8.98 14.23 -7.71
CA LEU A 195 8.46 13.09 -8.49
C LEU A 195 9.55 12.42 -9.34
N GLU A 196 10.41 13.21 -10.00
CA GLU A 196 11.51 12.66 -10.80
C GLU A 196 12.56 11.96 -9.93
N HIS A 197 12.87 12.52 -8.75
CA HIS A 197 13.74 11.88 -7.77
C HIS A 197 13.16 10.56 -7.24
N TYR A 198 11.87 10.55 -6.91
CA TYR A 198 11.20 9.34 -6.43
C TYR A 198 11.08 8.27 -7.53
N TYR A 199 10.91 8.65 -8.80
CA TYR A 199 11.02 7.71 -9.91
C TYR A 199 12.44 7.13 -10.02
N ALA A 200 13.47 7.95 -9.84
CA ALA A 200 14.86 7.50 -9.89
C ALA A 200 15.19 6.48 -8.80
N TYR A 201 14.59 6.59 -7.61
CA TYR A 201 14.69 5.56 -6.55
C TYR A 201 14.32 4.16 -7.08
N TRP A 202 13.14 4.03 -7.71
CA TRP A 202 12.67 2.75 -8.26
C TRP A 202 13.41 2.28 -9.52
N MET A 203 14.12 3.19 -10.17
CA MET A 203 14.90 2.95 -11.39
C MET A 203 16.40 2.88 -11.13
N SER A 204 16.79 2.66 -9.89
CA SER A 204 18.17 2.42 -9.48
C SER A 204 18.29 1.02 -8.88
N GLU A 205 19.47 0.41 -8.95
CA GLU A 205 19.73 -0.83 -8.23
C GLU A 205 19.64 -0.60 -6.71
N PRO A 206 19.11 -1.56 -5.92
CA PRO A 206 18.75 -2.93 -6.32
C PRO A 206 17.31 -3.10 -6.85
N HIS A 207 16.48 -2.05 -6.86
CA HIS A 207 15.10 -2.10 -7.37
C HIS A 207 15.04 -2.33 -8.88
N LEU A 208 15.89 -1.65 -9.66
CA LEU A 208 16.02 -1.93 -11.08
C LEU A 208 16.64 -3.31 -11.28
N GLU A 209 15.93 -4.19 -11.99
CA GLU A 209 16.46 -5.49 -12.41
C GLU A 209 17.05 -5.35 -13.84
N PRO A 210 18.37 -5.49 -14.01
CA PRO A 210 19.05 -5.14 -15.25
C PRO A 210 18.76 -6.08 -16.42
N THR A 211 18.39 -7.34 -16.17
CA THR A 211 18.15 -8.34 -17.23
C THR A 211 16.86 -8.08 -18.00
N THR A 212 15.83 -7.63 -17.30
CA THR A 212 14.49 -7.35 -17.82
C THR A 212 14.30 -5.87 -18.11
N GLY A 213 15.05 -4.98 -17.44
CA GLY A 213 14.84 -3.53 -17.47
C GLY A 213 13.59 -3.06 -16.72
N LEU A 214 12.96 -3.97 -15.97
CA LEU A 214 11.82 -3.71 -15.10
C LEU A 214 12.29 -3.60 -13.63
N SER A 215 11.41 -3.18 -12.74
CA SER A 215 11.73 -3.01 -11.32
C SER A 215 11.13 -4.12 -10.46
N ARG A 216 11.76 -4.38 -9.33
CA ARG A 216 11.35 -5.29 -8.26
C ARG A 216 11.29 -4.55 -6.92
N TYR A 217 10.54 -5.09 -5.97
CA TYR A 217 10.65 -4.66 -4.58
C TYR A 217 11.95 -5.20 -3.99
N HIS A 218 12.73 -4.34 -3.37
CA HIS A 218 14.00 -4.69 -2.76
C HIS A 218 14.35 -3.66 -1.68
N ALA A 219 13.83 -3.89 -0.48
CA ALA A 219 14.15 -3.06 0.67
C ALA A 219 15.66 -3.07 0.97
N LEU A 220 16.15 -1.98 1.57
CA LEU A 220 17.58 -1.74 1.81
C LEU A 220 18.03 -2.08 3.23
N GLY A 221 17.13 -2.57 4.09
CA GLY A 221 17.41 -2.82 5.50
C GLY A 221 17.94 -4.23 5.78
N HIS A 222 18.69 -4.35 6.87
CA HIS A 222 19.30 -5.61 7.32
C HIS A 222 18.64 -6.20 8.56
N GLY A 223 18.77 -7.53 8.74
CA GLY A 223 18.28 -8.24 9.92
C GLY A 223 16.76 -8.14 10.15
N PRO A 224 16.26 -8.66 11.28
CA PRO A 224 14.84 -8.70 11.57
C PRO A 224 14.24 -7.30 11.70
N ALA A 225 13.01 -7.13 11.19
CA ALA A 225 12.30 -5.87 11.27
C ALA A 225 11.82 -5.62 12.72
N PRO A 226 12.21 -4.50 13.38
CA PRO A 226 11.92 -4.26 14.79
C PRO A 226 10.43 -4.34 15.13
N GLU A 227 9.58 -3.79 14.26
CA GLU A 227 8.13 -3.77 14.46
C GLU A 227 7.52 -5.18 14.41
N VAL A 228 8.16 -6.09 13.70
CA VAL A 228 7.72 -7.49 13.54
C VAL A 228 8.11 -8.30 14.76
N VAL A 229 9.36 -8.16 15.21
CA VAL A 229 9.86 -8.83 16.43
C VAL A 229 9.01 -8.46 17.64
N CYS A 230 8.65 -7.19 17.75
CA CYS A 230 7.91 -6.70 18.91
C CYS A 230 6.41 -7.02 18.81
N SER A 231 5.77 -6.78 17.67
CA SER A 231 4.31 -6.71 17.60
C SER A 231 3.60 -7.85 16.87
N GLU A 232 4.30 -8.69 16.11
CA GLU A 232 3.72 -9.86 15.45
C GLU A 232 4.03 -11.13 16.24
N ARG A 233 3.27 -11.34 17.32
CA ARG A 233 3.41 -12.50 18.21
C ARG A 233 2.12 -13.30 18.27
N ASP A 234 2.26 -14.63 18.35
CA ASP A 234 1.13 -15.50 18.66
C ASP A 234 0.76 -15.47 20.15
N GLU A 235 -0.32 -16.18 20.53
CA GLU A 235 -0.78 -16.28 21.92
C GLU A 235 0.27 -16.89 22.87
N ALA A 236 1.21 -17.67 22.34
CA ALA A 236 2.32 -18.26 23.09
C ALA A 236 3.55 -17.32 23.17
N GLY A 237 3.51 -16.15 22.52
CA GLY A 237 4.56 -15.16 22.51
C GLY A 237 5.65 -15.39 21.45
N HIS A 238 5.51 -16.40 20.59
CA HIS A 238 6.44 -16.65 19.48
C HIS A 238 6.31 -15.53 18.45
N THR A 239 7.46 -15.00 18.03
CA THR A 239 7.50 -13.98 16.98
C THR A 239 7.14 -14.58 15.62
N HIS A 240 6.79 -13.73 14.65
CA HIS A 240 6.66 -14.12 13.25
C HIS A 240 7.85 -14.98 12.77
N TYR A 241 9.09 -14.57 13.10
CA TYR A 241 10.30 -15.28 12.69
C TYR A 241 10.44 -16.67 13.33
N ASP A 242 10.07 -16.83 14.61
CA ASP A 242 10.04 -18.13 15.27
C ASP A 242 9.07 -19.10 14.56
N ARG A 243 7.91 -18.58 14.17
CA ARG A 243 6.85 -19.34 13.51
C ARG A 243 7.24 -19.72 12.08
N VAL A 244 7.98 -18.86 11.37
CA VAL A 244 8.56 -19.18 10.07
C VAL A 244 9.61 -20.29 10.19
N CYS A 245 10.53 -20.21 11.16
CA CYS A 245 11.47 -21.32 11.42
C CYS A 245 10.73 -22.63 11.69
N GLN A 246 9.70 -22.59 12.54
CA GLN A 246 8.86 -23.76 12.82
C GLN A 246 8.21 -24.31 11.55
N TYR A 247 7.70 -23.45 10.67
CA TYR A 247 7.13 -23.87 9.40
C TYR A 247 8.18 -24.59 8.54
N TYR A 248 9.36 -23.99 8.34
CA TYR A 248 10.42 -24.57 7.51
C TYR A 248 10.99 -25.88 8.05
N ARG A 249 10.98 -26.11 9.37
CA ARG A 249 11.35 -27.42 9.95
C ARG A 249 10.41 -28.56 9.55
N HIS A 250 9.14 -28.24 9.31
CA HIS A 250 8.07 -29.24 9.22
C HIS A 250 7.42 -29.33 7.84
N HIS A 251 7.74 -28.41 6.93
CA HIS A 251 7.14 -28.34 5.60
C HIS A 251 8.19 -28.34 4.51
N ALA A 252 7.91 -29.07 3.42
CA ALA A 252 8.71 -28.99 2.21
C ALA A 252 8.37 -27.69 1.46
N VAL A 253 9.39 -26.97 0.99
CA VAL A 253 9.24 -25.71 0.24
C VAL A 253 9.85 -25.88 -1.16
N PRO A 254 9.06 -26.26 -2.17
CA PRO A 254 9.56 -26.48 -3.53
C PRO A 254 9.63 -25.18 -4.36
N ASP A 255 9.00 -24.10 -3.90
CA ASP A 255 8.89 -22.82 -4.62
C ASP A 255 10.23 -22.14 -4.88
N TYR A 256 11.19 -22.33 -3.97
CA TYR A 256 12.52 -21.73 -4.02
C TYR A 256 13.54 -22.62 -3.29
N ASP A 257 14.82 -22.33 -3.47
CA ASP A 257 15.90 -22.96 -2.71
C ASP A 257 15.87 -22.48 -1.25
N LEU A 258 15.30 -23.32 -0.37
CA LEU A 258 15.13 -23.02 1.05
C LEU A 258 16.45 -22.72 1.77
N THR A 259 17.58 -23.29 1.32
CA THR A 259 18.90 -23.06 1.94
C THR A 259 19.37 -21.62 1.84
N ARG A 260 18.79 -20.84 0.91
CA ARG A 260 19.03 -19.40 0.79
C ARG A 260 18.36 -18.60 1.89
N PHE A 261 17.33 -19.13 2.53
CA PHE A 261 16.45 -18.41 3.44
C PHE A 261 16.50 -18.94 4.87
N TYR A 262 16.80 -20.22 5.05
CA TYR A 262 16.81 -20.90 6.34
C TYR A 262 18.04 -21.81 6.46
N ASP A 263 18.81 -21.62 7.52
CA ASP A 263 19.92 -22.49 7.90
C ASP A 263 19.38 -23.59 8.84
N ALA A 264 19.24 -24.80 8.30
CA ALA A 264 18.73 -25.94 9.04
C ALA A 264 19.71 -26.49 10.10
N GLU A 265 21.02 -26.19 9.99
CA GLU A 265 22.01 -26.62 10.99
C GLU A 265 21.97 -25.71 12.22
N GLN A 266 21.80 -24.41 12.02
CA GLN A 266 21.73 -23.40 13.07
C GLN A 266 20.29 -23.14 13.56
N ASP A 267 19.29 -23.69 12.87
CA ASP A 267 17.85 -23.43 13.08
C ASP A 267 17.51 -21.93 13.09
N CYS A 268 18.03 -21.19 12.11
CA CYS A 268 17.84 -19.75 12.03
C CYS A 268 17.56 -19.25 10.61
N LEU A 269 16.92 -18.09 10.53
CA LEU A 269 16.68 -17.40 9.27
C LEU A 269 17.94 -16.67 8.83
N THR A 270 18.19 -16.70 7.52
CA THR A 270 19.33 -16.03 6.91
C THR A 270 19.04 -14.55 6.65
N GLU A 271 20.08 -13.78 6.35
CA GLU A 271 19.93 -12.38 5.94
C GLU A 271 19.06 -12.21 4.69
N GLN A 272 19.11 -13.16 3.76
CA GLN A 272 18.28 -13.12 2.55
C GLN A 272 16.79 -13.21 2.88
N PHE A 273 16.42 -13.96 3.93
CA PHE A 273 15.03 -14.01 4.40
C PHE A 273 14.58 -12.65 4.93
N TYR A 274 15.41 -11.98 5.74
CA TYR A 274 15.07 -10.67 6.28
C TYR A 274 14.95 -9.60 5.18
N ILE A 275 15.83 -9.62 4.18
CA ILE A 275 15.69 -8.76 2.99
C ILE A 275 14.38 -9.09 2.25
N GLY A 276 14.05 -10.38 2.10
CA GLY A 276 12.79 -10.84 1.51
C GLY A 276 11.56 -10.32 2.24
N ASP A 277 11.49 -10.51 3.57
CA ASP A 277 10.40 -10.02 4.43
C ASP A 277 10.23 -8.50 4.33
N ARG A 278 11.31 -7.72 4.44
CA ARG A 278 11.24 -6.26 4.30
C ARG A 278 10.79 -5.81 2.92
N SER A 279 11.19 -6.53 1.87
CA SER A 279 10.79 -6.25 0.48
C SER A 279 9.33 -6.63 0.22
N MET A 280 8.88 -7.70 0.85
CA MET A 280 7.47 -8.11 0.85
C MET A 280 6.61 -7.04 1.55
N ARG A 281 7.08 -6.45 2.64
CA ARG A 281 6.44 -5.28 3.29
C ARG A 281 6.50 -4.00 2.45
N GLU A 282 7.58 -3.80 1.68
CA GLU A 282 7.67 -2.71 0.68
C GLU A 282 6.60 -2.86 -0.42
N SER A 283 6.13 -4.09 -0.68
CA SER A 283 5.10 -4.35 -1.68
C SER A 283 3.68 -3.99 -1.21
N GLY A 284 3.46 -3.87 0.10
CA GLY A 284 2.15 -3.69 0.73
C GLY A 284 1.30 -4.96 0.81
N PHE A 285 1.84 -6.13 0.43
CA PHE A 285 1.15 -7.42 0.47
C PHE A 285 1.69 -8.32 1.60
N ASP A 286 1.85 -7.73 2.80
CA ASP A 286 2.37 -8.41 3.98
C ASP A 286 1.30 -9.13 4.79
N ILE A 287 1.18 -10.47 4.80
CA ILE A 287 1.92 -11.43 3.98
C ILE A 287 1.01 -12.21 3.03
N SER A 288 1.63 -12.82 2.02
CA SER A 288 1.04 -13.67 0.98
C SER A 288 2.05 -14.74 0.57
N ASP A 289 1.58 -15.85 -0.02
CA ASP A 289 2.43 -16.87 -0.66
C ASP A 289 2.68 -16.60 -2.16
N ARG A 290 2.35 -15.39 -2.62
CA ARG A 290 2.51 -14.93 -4.00
C ARG A 290 3.90 -15.18 -4.58
N PHE A 291 4.97 -15.13 -3.78
CA PHE A 291 6.35 -15.42 -4.20
C PHE A 291 6.95 -16.66 -3.52
N GLY A 292 6.09 -17.63 -3.18
CA GLY A 292 6.39 -18.81 -2.36
C GLY A 292 6.04 -18.55 -0.91
N PRO A 293 6.19 -19.54 -0.01
CA PRO A 293 5.85 -19.38 1.41
C PRO A 293 6.43 -18.09 2.00
N PHE A 294 5.57 -17.28 2.61
CA PHE A 294 5.87 -15.97 3.21
C PHE A 294 6.37 -14.89 2.23
N SER A 295 6.30 -15.15 0.93
CA SER A 295 6.86 -14.32 -0.13
C SER A 295 8.35 -13.98 0.05
N ALA A 296 9.11 -14.86 0.71
CA ALA A 296 10.53 -14.65 0.99
C ALA A 296 11.38 -14.44 -0.28
N ASP A 297 10.99 -15.05 -1.41
CA ASP A 297 11.71 -14.96 -2.69
C ASP A 297 11.34 -13.73 -3.53
N ILE A 298 10.57 -12.77 -3.00
CA ILE A 298 10.09 -11.58 -3.73
C ILE A 298 11.21 -10.79 -4.43
N VAL A 299 12.40 -10.73 -3.85
CA VAL A 299 13.53 -9.99 -4.42
C VAL A 299 14.07 -10.58 -5.72
N HIS A 300 13.64 -11.79 -6.11
CA HIS A 300 13.96 -12.40 -7.39
C HIS A 300 12.80 -12.32 -8.39
N HIS A 301 11.75 -11.58 -8.06
CA HIS A 301 10.57 -11.43 -8.88
C HIS A 301 10.40 -9.99 -9.34
N VAL A 302 10.00 -9.83 -10.60
CA VAL A 302 9.55 -8.57 -11.19
C VAL A 302 8.02 -8.55 -11.15
N PRO A 303 7.39 -7.78 -10.23
CA PRO A 303 5.96 -7.86 -10.04
C PRO A 303 5.16 -7.03 -11.05
N VAL A 304 3.99 -7.53 -11.44
CA VAL A 304 3.01 -6.82 -12.29
C VAL A 304 2.63 -5.49 -11.65
N CYS A 305 2.31 -5.48 -10.35
CA CYS A 305 1.82 -4.29 -9.65
C CYS A 305 2.81 -3.13 -9.69
N LEU A 306 4.07 -3.35 -9.32
CA LEU A 306 5.09 -2.30 -9.30
C LEU A 306 5.31 -1.71 -10.68
N ASN A 307 5.47 -2.57 -11.70
CA ASN A 307 5.79 -2.10 -13.05
C ASN A 307 4.62 -1.38 -13.72
N VAL A 308 3.38 -1.77 -13.41
CA VAL A 308 2.20 -1.00 -13.82
C VAL A 308 2.17 0.37 -13.15
N LEU A 309 2.52 0.47 -11.86
CA LEU A 309 2.59 1.76 -11.16
C LEU A 309 3.72 2.65 -11.68
N LEU A 310 4.87 2.09 -12.02
CA LEU A 310 5.96 2.85 -12.64
C LEU A 310 5.61 3.32 -14.05
N TYR A 311 4.87 2.52 -14.83
CA TYR A 311 4.30 2.98 -16.10
C TYR A 311 3.37 4.18 -15.87
N ARG A 312 2.50 4.10 -14.86
CA ARG A 312 1.63 5.23 -14.49
C ARG A 312 2.44 6.46 -14.11
N MET A 313 3.49 6.29 -13.32
CA MET A 313 4.37 7.38 -12.92
C MET A 313 5.03 8.05 -14.12
N GLU A 314 5.55 7.28 -15.08
CA GLU A 314 6.13 7.81 -16.33
C GLU A 314 5.10 8.60 -17.16
N ARG A 315 3.88 8.06 -17.31
CA ARG A 315 2.77 8.74 -18.01
C ARG A 315 2.33 10.01 -17.30
N ASP A 316 2.29 9.99 -15.97
CA ASP A 316 1.87 11.11 -15.16
C ASP A 316 2.93 12.23 -15.20
N ILE A 317 4.22 11.90 -15.08
CA ILE A 317 5.32 12.86 -15.23
C ILE A 317 5.32 13.47 -16.64
N ALA A 318 5.14 12.66 -17.69
CA ALA A 318 4.96 13.18 -19.06
C ALA A 318 3.79 14.17 -19.14
N ARG A 319 2.67 13.86 -18.49
CA ARG A 319 1.50 14.76 -18.43
C ARG A 319 1.81 16.05 -17.69
N ILE A 320 2.57 16.00 -16.60
CA ILE A 320 2.99 17.18 -15.84
C ILE A 320 3.88 18.08 -16.71
N HIS A 321 4.89 17.53 -17.41
CA HIS A 321 5.70 18.30 -18.34
C HIS A 321 4.87 18.95 -19.46
N ALA A 322 3.85 18.24 -19.98
CA ALA A 322 2.94 18.81 -20.98
C ALA A 322 2.14 20.00 -20.41
N LEU A 323 1.61 19.89 -19.18
CA LEU A 323 0.92 20.97 -18.48
C LEU A 323 1.84 22.18 -18.21
N LEU A 324 3.13 21.92 -18.01
CA LEU A 324 4.19 22.93 -17.82
C LEU A 324 4.84 23.40 -19.13
N ARG A 325 4.36 22.93 -20.29
CA ARG A 325 4.84 23.29 -21.65
C ARG A 325 6.31 22.95 -21.90
N GLN A 326 6.74 21.76 -21.51
CA GLN A 326 8.11 21.25 -21.69
C GLN A 326 8.15 20.06 -22.67
N PRO A 327 8.00 20.28 -23.99
CA PRO A 327 7.74 19.21 -24.97
C PRO A 327 8.88 18.18 -25.10
N LYS A 328 10.14 18.59 -24.94
CA LYS A 328 11.28 17.66 -25.00
C LYS A 328 11.21 16.59 -23.89
N ALA A 329 10.87 16.99 -22.68
CA ALA A 329 10.71 16.06 -21.57
C ALA A 329 9.51 15.12 -21.78
N VAL A 330 8.42 15.62 -22.37
CA VAL A 330 7.25 14.80 -22.73
C VAL A 330 7.64 13.63 -23.63
N GLU A 331 8.46 13.87 -24.65
CA GLU A 331 8.93 12.82 -25.57
C GLU A 331 9.77 11.76 -24.85
N THR A 332 10.71 12.18 -23.99
CA THR A 332 11.53 11.27 -23.17
C THR A 332 10.68 10.37 -22.29
N TRP A 333 9.74 10.95 -21.54
CA TRP A 333 8.90 10.20 -20.61
C TRP A 333 7.87 9.30 -21.32
N ASN A 334 7.34 9.74 -22.46
CA ASN A 334 6.50 8.88 -23.30
C ASN A 334 7.28 7.67 -23.81
N SER A 335 8.52 7.88 -24.26
CA SER A 335 9.39 6.79 -24.74
C SER A 335 9.69 5.77 -23.64
N ARG A 336 9.96 6.23 -22.41
CA ARG A 336 10.12 5.36 -21.22
C ARG A 336 8.86 4.54 -20.96
N SER A 337 7.70 5.20 -20.95
CA SER A 337 6.42 4.51 -20.71
C SER A 337 6.10 3.46 -21.77
N GLU A 338 6.41 3.72 -23.04
CA GLU A 338 6.19 2.76 -24.11
C GLU A 338 7.16 1.58 -24.02
N MET A 339 8.44 1.83 -23.69
CA MET A 339 9.39 0.76 -23.43
C MET A 339 8.90 -0.14 -22.28
N ARG A 340 8.48 0.45 -21.15
CA ARG A 340 7.97 -0.35 -20.02
C ARG A 340 6.73 -1.16 -20.41
N ARG A 341 5.81 -0.58 -21.17
CA ARG A 341 4.62 -1.28 -21.68
C ARG A 341 5.01 -2.55 -22.45
N GLN A 342 5.99 -2.43 -23.36
CA GLN A 342 6.49 -3.57 -24.14
C GLN A 342 7.17 -4.62 -23.26
N LEU A 343 7.92 -4.21 -22.24
CA LEU A 343 8.56 -5.12 -21.30
C LEU A 343 7.53 -5.85 -20.41
N ILE A 344 6.47 -5.16 -19.97
CA ILE A 344 5.34 -5.78 -19.26
C ILE A 344 4.69 -6.85 -20.13
N ASP A 345 4.38 -6.55 -21.40
CA ASP A 345 3.81 -7.54 -22.33
C ASP A 345 4.77 -8.72 -22.56
N ARG A 346 6.08 -8.46 -22.65
CA ARG A 346 7.07 -9.51 -22.89
C ARG A 346 7.20 -10.48 -21.71
N TYR A 347 7.41 -9.94 -20.52
CA TYR A 347 7.79 -10.73 -19.35
C TYR A 347 6.59 -11.18 -18.53
N LEU A 348 5.55 -10.35 -18.45
CA LEU A 348 4.49 -10.52 -17.45
C LEU A 348 3.16 -10.99 -18.03
N TRP A 349 2.91 -10.78 -19.33
CA TRP A 349 1.70 -11.30 -19.97
C TRP A 349 1.85 -12.77 -20.37
N ASP A 350 0.88 -13.60 -20.01
CA ASP A 350 0.77 -14.98 -20.46
C ASP A 350 -0.45 -15.19 -21.36
N PRO A 351 -0.25 -15.40 -22.69
CA PRO A 351 -1.36 -15.53 -23.63
C PRO A 351 -2.10 -16.87 -23.52
N GLU A 352 -1.50 -17.91 -22.92
CA GLU A 352 -2.17 -19.21 -22.77
C GLU A 352 -3.11 -19.18 -21.56
N ALA A 353 -2.68 -18.57 -20.46
CA ALA A 353 -3.51 -18.37 -19.28
C ALA A 353 -4.52 -17.23 -19.43
N GLY A 354 -4.23 -16.25 -20.29
CA GLY A 354 -5.03 -15.02 -20.44
C GLY A 354 -4.92 -14.09 -19.23
N LEU A 355 -3.78 -14.12 -18.53
CA LEU A 355 -3.53 -13.40 -17.28
C LEU A 355 -2.13 -12.78 -17.27
N TYR A 356 -1.93 -11.78 -16.39
CA TYR A 356 -0.61 -11.26 -16.09
C TYR A 356 -0.05 -11.93 -14.83
N PHE A 357 1.18 -12.41 -14.92
CA PHE A 357 1.93 -13.05 -13.85
C PHE A 357 3.25 -12.32 -13.57
N ASP A 358 3.76 -12.50 -12.36
CA ASP A 358 5.07 -11.97 -12.00
C ASP A 358 6.18 -12.84 -12.63
N TYR A 359 7.32 -12.23 -12.94
CA TYR A 359 8.42 -12.94 -13.60
C TYR A 359 9.56 -13.21 -12.61
N ASN A 360 9.92 -14.49 -12.44
CA ASN A 360 11.07 -14.89 -11.64
C ASN A 360 12.34 -14.80 -12.51
N VAL A 361 13.23 -13.86 -12.18
CA VAL A 361 14.44 -13.62 -13.00
C VAL A 361 15.52 -14.69 -12.80
N HIS A 362 15.50 -15.43 -11.69
CA HIS A 362 16.45 -16.51 -11.44
C HIS A 362 16.08 -17.78 -12.23
N GLN A 363 14.79 -18.12 -12.25
CA GLN A 363 14.28 -19.28 -12.98
C GLN A 363 14.03 -18.97 -14.46
N GLY A 364 13.98 -17.69 -14.83
CA GLY A 364 13.73 -17.25 -16.20
C GLY A 364 12.31 -17.51 -16.69
N GLN A 365 11.34 -17.64 -15.78
CA GLN A 365 9.95 -18.00 -16.09
C GLN A 365 8.93 -17.18 -15.30
N ARG A 366 7.69 -17.13 -15.79
CA ARG A 366 6.56 -16.55 -15.06
C ARG A 366 6.19 -17.45 -13.89
N ARG A 367 5.92 -16.85 -12.74
CA ARG A 367 5.36 -17.55 -11.58
C ARG A 367 3.84 -17.61 -11.74
N VAL A 368 3.33 -18.82 -11.99
CA VAL A 368 1.88 -19.06 -12.10
C VAL A 368 1.28 -19.02 -10.70
N TYR A 369 0.84 -17.84 -10.30
CA TYR A 369 0.11 -17.58 -9.07
C TYR A 369 -0.96 -16.55 -9.40
N GLU A 370 -2.21 -16.98 -9.46
CA GLU A 370 -3.30 -16.13 -9.92
C GLU A 370 -3.61 -15.09 -8.84
N PHE A 371 -3.19 -13.84 -9.08
CA PHE A 371 -3.27 -12.74 -8.14
C PHE A 371 -4.04 -11.56 -8.74
N ALA A 372 -4.86 -10.88 -7.94
CA ALA A 372 -5.75 -9.81 -8.38
C ALA A 372 -5.04 -8.60 -9.02
N THR A 373 -3.71 -8.48 -8.87
CA THR A 373 -2.94 -7.45 -9.58
C THR A 373 -2.94 -7.65 -11.10
N THR A 374 -3.40 -8.80 -11.62
CA THR A 374 -3.66 -9.02 -13.06
C THR A 374 -4.64 -8.00 -13.67
N PHE A 375 -5.49 -7.36 -12.86
CA PHE A 375 -6.39 -6.31 -13.34
C PHE A 375 -5.73 -4.92 -13.40
N MET A 376 -4.55 -4.72 -12.81
CA MET A 376 -3.85 -3.42 -12.81
C MET A 376 -3.43 -2.96 -14.23
N PRO A 377 -2.95 -3.83 -15.14
CA PRO A 377 -2.74 -3.48 -16.54
C PRO A 377 -3.98 -2.87 -17.24
N LEU A 378 -5.18 -3.39 -16.91
CA LEU A 378 -6.44 -2.82 -17.39
C LEU A 378 -6.70 -1.45 -16.75
N TRP A 379 -6.52 -1.32 -15.43
CA TRP A 379 -6.66 -0.04 -14.74
C TRP A 379 -5.76 1.05 -15.33
N ALA A 380 -4.50 0.72 -15.59
CA ALA A 380 -3.53 1.64 -16.13
C ALA A 380 -3.75 1.99 -17.61
N GLY A 381 -4.47 1.14 -18.34
CA GLY A 381 -4.73 1.28 -19.77
C GLY A 381 -3.56 0.86 -20.64
N ILE A 382 -2.84 -0.19 -20.25
CA ILE A 382 -1.71 -0.74 -21.02
C ILE A 382 -2.06 -1.98 -21.84
N ALA A 383 -3.04 -2.76 -21.39
CA ALA A 383 -3.51 -3.94 -22.11
C ALA A 383 -4.11 -3.57 -23.49
N SER A 384 -3.94 -4.45 -24.47
CA SER A 384 -4.75 -4.43 -25.68
C SER A 384 -6.21 -4.82 -25.37
N GLU A 385 -7.13 -4.53 -26.29
CA GLU A 385 -8.53 -4.98 -26.16
C GLU A 385 -8.64 -6.51 -26.05
N GLU A 386 -7.78 -7.25 -26.76
CA GLU A 386 -7.72 -8.71 -26.70
C GLU A 386 -7.25 -9.20 -25.32
N GLN A 387 -6.12 -8.67 -24.81
CA GLN A 387 -5.64 -8.98 -23.46
C GLN A 387 -6.68 -8.64 -22.40
N ALA A 388 -7.38 -7.51 -22.54
CA ALA A 388 -8.42 -7.10 -21.60
C ALA A 388 -9.64 -8.03 -21.65
N SER A 389 -10.04 -8.53 -22.83
CA SER A 389 -11.08 -9.56 -22.98
C SER A 389 -10.67 -10.84 -22.26
N GLN A 390 -9.45 -11.33 -22.48
CA GLN A 390 -8.96 -12.57 -21.85
C GLN A 390 -8.87 -12.46 -20.31
N VAL A 391 -8.44 -11.30 -19.79
CA VAL A 391 -8.46 -11.06 -18.34
C VAL A 391 -9.90 -11.03 -17.80
N GLN A 392 -10.84 -10.42 -18.53
CA GLN A 392 -12.26 -10.39 -18.14
C GLN A 392 -12.89 -11.79 -18.21
N GLU A 393 -12.55 -12.60 -19.21
CA GLU A 393 -12.98 -14.00 -19.35
C GLU A 393 -12.48 -14.88 -18.19
N ASN A 394 -11.37 -14.50 -17.55
CA ASN A 394 -10.85 -15.14 -16.35
C ASN A 394 -11.33 -14.51 -15.03
N LEU A 395 -12.22 -13.50 -15.06
CA LEU A 395 -12.73 -12.84 -13.85
C LEU A 395 -13.41 -13.83 -12.88
N TRP A 396 -14.06 -14.86 -13.41
CA TRP A 396 -14.77 -15.87 -12.60
C TRP A 396 -13.85 -16.62 -11.63
N LYS A 397 -12.53 -16.66 -11.87
CA LYS A 397 -11.55 -17.28 -10.97
C LYS A 397 -11.39 -16.52 -9.65
N PHE A 398 -11.51 -15.20 -9.71
CA PHE A 398 -11.29 -14.29 -8.57
C PHE A 398 -12.58 -13.84 -7.92
N GLU A 399 -13.68 -13.88 -8.66
CA GLU A 399 -14.93 -13.28 -8.21
C GLU A 399 -15.68 -14.18 -7.23
N ALA A 400 -15.91 -13.66 -6.03
CA ALA A 400 -16.66 -14.29 -4.95
C ALA A 400 -17.90 -13.44 -4.59
N PRO A 401 -18.77 -13.87 -3.66
CA PRO A 401 -20.00 -13.15 -3.31
C PRO A 401 -19.78 -11.70 -2.85
N GLY A 402 -18.70 -11.43 -2.11
CA GLY A 402 -18.36 -10.11 -1.56
C GLY A 402 -17.55 -9.20 -2.48
N GLY A 403 -17.22 -9.64 -3.70
CA GLY A 403 -16.34 -8.90 -4.61
C GLY A 403 -15.22 -9.76 -5.17
N LEU A 404 -13.99 -9.27 -5.11
CA LEU A 404 -12.80 -9.90 -5.69
C LEU A 404 -11.89 -10.47 -4.61
N LEU A 405 -11.49 -11.74 -4.74
CA LEU A 405 -10.44 -12.36 -3.94
C LEU A 405 -9.07 -11.75 -4.25
N THR A 406 -8.18 -11.76 -3.26
CA THR A 406 -6.79 -11.29 -3.44
C THR A 406 -5.99 -12.20 -4.36
N SER A 407 -6.15 -13.51 -4.20
CA SER A 407 -5.60 -14.56 -5.05
C SER A 407 -6.60 -15.71 -5.15
N THR A 408 -6.30 -16.74 -5.95
CA THR A 408 -7.11 -17.97 -5.99
C THR A 408 -6.58 -19.06 -5.04
N HIS A 409 -5.62 -18.70 -4.19
CA HIS A 409 -4.90 -19.63 -3.30
C HIS A 409 -5.27 -19.38 -1.84
N ILE A 410 -5.61 -20.44 -1.10
CA ILE A 410 -5.84 -20.37 0.35
C ILE A 410 -4.54 -20.77 1.05
N SER A 411 -3.76 -19.78 1.47
CA SER A 411 -2.47 -19.98 2.16
C SER A 411 -2.59 -19.88 3.69
N GLY A 412 -3.67 -19.29 4.20
CA GLY A 412 -3.79 -18.86 5.60
C GLY A 412 -3.09 -17.53 5.88
N ASN A 413 -2.60 -16.85 4.86
CA ASN A 413 -2.05 -15.49 4.97
C ASN A 413 -3.11 -14.44 4.63
N GLN A 414 -2.95 -13.22 5.17
CA GLN A 414 -3.96 -12.18 5.03
C GLN A 414 -4.13 -11.61 3.60
N TRP A 415 -3.09 -11.68 2.75
CA TRP A 415 -3.16 -11.25 1.35
C TRP A 415 -3.29 -12.43 0.37
N ASP A 416 -4.21 -13.34 0.68
CA ASP A 416 -4.60 -14.47 -0.16
C ASP A 416 -6.08 -14.79 0.03
N ALA A 417 -6.64 -15.77 -0.70
CA ALA A 417 -8.01 -16.21 -0.46
C ALA A 417 -8.17 -16.74 0.99
N PRO A 418 -9.33 -16.51 1.63
CA PRO A 418 -10.58 -15.97 1.08
C PRO A 418 -10.70 -14.43 1.15
N PHE A 419 -9.63 -13.73 1.53
CA PHE A 419 -9.69 -12.31 1.84
C PHE A 419 -9.65 -11.41 0.62
N GLY A 420 -10.21 -10.22 0.77
CA GLY A 420 -10.18 -9.16 -0.23
C GLY A 420 -10.06 -7.79 0.40
N TRP A 421 -9.39 -6.92 -0.35
CA TRP A 421 -8.91 -5.64 0.14
C TRP A 421 -9.38 -4.53 -0.79
N ALA A 422 -9.83 -3.42 -0.21
CA ALA A 422 -10.42 -2.31 -0.94
C ALA A 422 -9.55 -1.81 -2.13
N PRO A 423 -8.21 -1.69 -2.00
CA PRO A 423 -7.32 -1.33 -3.11
C PRO A 423 -7.49 -2.20 -4.36
N LEU A 424 -7.54 -3.52 -4.20
CA LEU A 424 -7.62 -4.48 -5.30
C LEU A 424 -9.01 -4.45 -5.97
N GLN A 425 -10.06 -4.23 -5.19
CA GLN A 425 -11.40 -3.96 -5.74
C GLN A 425 -11.36 -2.75 -6.67
N LEU A 426 -10.77 -1.65 -6.21
CA LEU A 426 -10.71 -0.40 -6.98
C LEU A 426 -9.99 -0.60 -8.31
N PHE A 427 -8.82 -1.25 -8.31
CA PHE A 427 -8.07 -1.51 -9.53
C PHE A 427 -8.88 -2.39 -10.50
N ALA A 428 -9.49 -3.47 -10.04
CA ALA A 428 -10.29 -4.34 -10.91
C ALA A 428 -11.51 -3.63 -11.49
N VAL A 429 -12.32 -2.98 -10.66
CA VAL A 429 -13.52 -2.26 -11.09
C VAL A 429 -13.18 -1.15 -12.09
N GLN A 430 -12.19 -0.32 -11.78
CA GLN A 430 -11.78 0.77 -12.67
C GLN A 430 -11.14 0.25 -13.96
N GLY A 431 -10.37 -0.84 -13.89
CA GLY A 431 -9.80 -1.51 -15.05
C GLY A 431 -10.84 -2.08 -15.99
N LEU A 432 -11.77 -2.87 -15.47
CA LEU A 432 -12.89 -3.40 -16.26
C LEU A 432 -13.73 -2.28 -16.88
N ASN A 433 -14.03 -1.22 -16.10
CA ASN A 433 -14.78 -0.07 -16.60
C ASN A 433 -14.04 0.68 -17.73
N ARG A 434 -12.71 0.77 -17.67
CA ARG A 434 -11.87 1.40 -18.71
C ARG A 434 -12.06 0.72 -20.07
N TYR A 435 -12.09 -0.61 -20.08
CA TYR A 435 -12.27 -1.44 -21.28
C TYR A 435 -13.74 -1.74 -21.61
N GLN A 436 -14.66 -0.92 -21.10
CA GLN A 436 -16.10 -1.01 -21.39
C GLN A 436 -16.82 -2.26 -20.86
N PHE A 437 -16.19 -3.07 -19.99
CA PHE A 437 -16.84 -4.15 -19.24
C PHE A 437 -17.67 -3.59 -18.06
N LYS A 438 -18.57 -2.67 -18.36
CA LYS A 438 -19.31 -1.85 -17.38
C LYS A 438 -20.23 -2.69 -16.48
N MET A 439 -20.79 -3.77 -17.01
CA MET A 439 -21.66 -4.66 -16.24
C MET A 439 -20.87 -5.39 -15.16
N ASP A 440 -19.71 -5.96 -15.50
CA ASP A 440 -18.83 -6.63 -14.54
C ASP A 440 -18.27 -5.66 -13.51
N ALA A 441 -17.78 -4.50 -13.96
CA ALA A 441 -17.29 -3.45 -13.07
C ALA A 441 -18.37 -3.02 -12.05
N ARG A 442 -19.60 -2.76 -12.52
CA ARG A 442 -20.72 -2.38 -11.64
C ARG A 442 -21.11 -3.51 -10.69
N ARG A 443 -21.09 -4.76 -11.16
CA ARG A 443 -21.43 -5.95 -10.37
C ARG A 443 -20.43 -6.18 -9.23
N LEU A 444 -19.13 -6.11 -9.51
CA LEU A 444 -18.09 -6.20 -8.49
C LEU A 444 -18.17 -5.06 -7.47
N ALA A 445 -18.34 -3.82 -7.94
CA ALA A 445 -18.50 -2.66 -7.07
C ALA A 445 -19.72 -2.81 -6.15
N GLN A 446 -20.85 -3.29 -6.69
CA GLN A 446 -22.07 -3.51 -5.92
C GLN A 446 -21.87 -4.61 -4.86
N LYS A 447 -21.27 -5.75 -5.22
CA LYS A 447 -20.96 -6.83 -4.27
C LYS A 447 -20.15 -6.32 -3.07
N PHE A 448 -19.06 -5.62 -3.35
CA PHE A 448 -18.19 -5.10 -2.30
C PHE A 448 -18.88 -4.06 -1.41
N VAL A 449 -19.57 -3.08 -1.99
CA VAL A 449 -20.29 -2.06 -1.21
C VAL A 449 -21.44 -2.68 -0.41
N SER A 450 -22.15 -3.66 -0.96
CA SER A 450 -23.22 -4.37 -0.25
C SER A 450 -22.70 -5.12 0.97
N MET A 451 -21.60 -5.86 0.83
CA MET A 451 -20.93 -6.52 1.96
C MET A 451 -20.49 -5.50 3.01
N VAL A 452 -19.80 -4.42 2.62
CA VAL A 452 -19.34 -3.39 3.57
C VAL A 452 -20.50 -2.72 4.31
N ILE A 453 -21.61 -2.41 3.62
CA ILE A 453 -22.79 -1.83 4.26
C ILE A 453 -23.43 -2.81 5.25
N GLN A 454 -23.54 -4.07 4.88
CA GLN A 454 -24.11 -5.09 5.75
C GLN A 454 -23.28 -5.26 7.04
N GLU A 455 -21.95 -5.26 6.92
CA GLU A 455 -21.07 -5.32 8.10
C GLU A 455 -21.11 -4.02 8.91
N PHE A 456 -21.23 -2.87 8.26
CA PHE A 456 -21.41 -1.59 8.93
C PHE A 456 -22.73 -1.52 9.71
N GLU A 457 -23.84 -2.04 9.18
CA GLU A 457 -25.12 -2.06 9.89
C GLU A 457 -25.11 -2.96 11.13
N GLN A 458 -24.28 -4.02 11.11
CA GLN A 458 -24.13 -4.94 12.24
C GLN A 458 -23.16 -4.41 13.30
N SER A 459 -22.00 -3.89 12.89
CA SER A 459 -20.91 -3.51 13.79
C SER A 459 -20.87 -2.02 14.15
N GLY A 460 -21.47 -1.17 13.31
CA GLY A 460 -21.33 0.29 13.39
C GLY A 460 -19.99 0.83 12.90
N THR A 461 -19.13 -0.01 12.30
CA THR A 461 -17.77 0.36 11.90
C THR A 461 -17.36 -0.22 10.54
N LEU A 462 -16.39 0.42 9.90
CA LEU A 462 -15.69 -0.12 8.72
C LEU A 462 -14.34 -0.65 9.16
N VAL A 463 -13.84 -1.65 8.45
CA VAL A 463 -12.59 -2.34 8.81
C VAL A 463 -11.63 -2.40 7.62
N GLU A 464 -10.43 -2.88 7.89
CA GLU A 464 -9.31 -2.97 6.97
C GLU A 464 -9.55 -3.94 5.79
N LYS A 465 -9.98 -5.15 6.11
CA LYS A 465 -10.13 -6.29 5.17
C LYS A 465 -11.37 -7.12 5.49
N TYR A 466 -11.78 -7.93 4.51
CA TYR A 466 -13.01 -8.73 4.57
C TYR A 466 -12.78 -10.13 4.00
N ASP A 467 -13.42 -11.13 4.59
CA ASP A 467 -13.64 -12.43 3.94
C ASP A 467 -14.69 -12.24 2.84
N ILE A 468 -14.26 -12.38 1.59
CA ILE A 468 -15.10 -12.12 0.40
C ILE A 468 -16.02 -13.29 0.09
N GLU A 469 -15.66 -14.51 0.53
CA GLU A 469 -16.50 -15.69 0.32
C GLU A 469 -17.68 -15.69 1.28
N ARG A 470 -17.42 -15.42 2.56
CA ARG A 470 -18.44 -15.37 3.62
C ARG A 470 -19.12 -14.03 3.75
N CYS A 471 -18.54 -12.99 3.14
CA CYS A 471 -19.01 -11.61 3.23
C CYS A 471 -19.03 -11.12 4.68
N SER A 472 -17.89 -11.23 5.35
CA SER A 472 -17.75 -10.88 6.77
C SER A 472 -16.50 -10.06 7.04
N ALA A 473 -16.57 -9.20 8.04
CA ALA A 473 -15.43 -8.50 8.65
C ALA A 473 -14.69 -9.39 9.67
N ASP A 474 -15.25 -10.53 10.05
CA ASP A 474 -14.60 -11.49 10.95
C ASP A 474 -13.58 -12.34 10.17
N VAL A 475 -12.30 -12.11 10.46
CA VAL A 475 -11.16 -12.71 9.75
C VAL A 475 -10.12 -13.32 10.70
N SER A 476 -10.29 -13.17 12.01
CA SER A 476 -9.22 -13.45 12.98
C SER A 476 -8.88 -14.94 13.08
N ASP A 477 -9.88 -15.82 12.96
CA ASP A 477 -9.73 -17.26 13.15
C ASP A 477 -9.05 -17.96 11.95
N GLU A 478 -8.82 -17.24 10.85
CA GLU A 478 -8.32 -17.80 9.58
C GLU A 478 -6.94 -17.30 9.17
N ILE A 479 -6.43 -16.26 9.84
CA ILE A 479 -5.11 -15.72 9.57
C ILE A 479 -4.10 -16.47 10.42
N HIS A 480 -3.35 -17.36 9.77
CA HIS A 480 -2.26 -18.06 10.39
C HIS A 480 -1.05 -17.14 10.50
N PHE A 481 -0.67 -16.40 9.47
CA PHE A 481 0.48 -15.49 9.52
C PHE A 481 0.09 -14.05 9.13
N GLY A 482 0.56 -13.09 9.93
CA GLY A 482 0.12 -11.69 9.94
C GLY A 482 -0.35 -11.29 11.35
N TYR A 483 -0.91 -10.09 11.50
CA TYR A 483 -1.59 -9.69 12.74
C TYR A 483 -3.06 -10.13 12.70
N SER A 484 -3.56 -10.59 13.85
CA SER A 484 -4.90 -11.17 14.00
C SER A 484 -6.01 -10.13 14.17
N SER A 485 -5.67 -8.86 14.41
CA SER A 485 -6.66 -7.78 14.54
C SER A 485 -7.12 -7.26 13.16
N ASN A 486 -8.42 -7.01 13.03
CA ASN A 486 -8.98 -6.26 11.91
C ASN A 486 -9.20 -4.82 12.35
N GLU A 487 -8.43 -3.88 11.80
CA GLU A 487 -8.35 -2.52 12.31
C GLU A 487 -9.59 -1.68 11.92
N VAL A 488 -10.11 -0.91 12.88
CA VAL A 488 -11.35 -0.14 12.76
C VAL A 488 -11.12 1.25 12.14
N GLY A 489 -12.10 1.69 11.35
CA GLY A 489 -12.19 3.03 10.76
C GLY A 489 -11.46 3.18 9.41
N PHE A 490 -11.08 2.09 8.77
CA PHE A 490 -9.96 2.07 7.83
C PHE A 490 -10.06 2.97 6.58
N GLY A 491 -9.05 3.82 6.37
CA GLY A 491 -9.03 4.93 5.42
C GLY A 491 -9.14 4.54 3.95
N TRP A 492 -8.52 3.44 3.50
CA TRP A 492 -8.74 2.99 2.12
C TRP A 492 -10.16 2.48 1.89
N THR A 493 -10.82 1.91 2.90
CA THR A 493 -12.14 1.27 2.75
C THR A 493 -13.14 2.38 2.54
N ASN A 494 -13.04 3.41 3.37
CA ASN A 494 -13.76 4.67 3.26
C ASN A 494 -13.61 5.26 1.84
N GLY A 495 -12.37 5.44 1.37
CA GLY A 495 -12.10 6.05 0.07
C GLY A 495 -12.64 5.26 -1.12
N VAL A 496 -12.45 3.94 -1.13
CA VAL A 496 -12.89 3.06 -2.22
C VAL A 496 -14.42 2.96 -2.26
N VAL A 497 -15.07 2.85 -1.10
CA VAL A 497 -16.54 2.82 -1.02
C VAL A 497 -17.14 4.10 -1.60
N LEU A 498 -16.58 5.28 -1.27
CA LEU A 498 -17.04 6.55 -1.85
C LEU A 498 -16.86 6.60 -3.37
N GLU A 499 -15.74 6.09 -3.90
CA GLU A 499 -15.54 5.98 -5.36
C GLU A 499 -16.58 5.08 -6.03
N PHE A 500 -16.93 3.95 -5.42
CA PHE A 500 -17.92 3.01 -5.96
C PHE A 500 -19.35 3.54 -5.87
N LEU A 501 -19.72 4.16 -4.75
CA LEU A 501 -21.01 4.85 -4.62
C LEU A 501 -21.15 5.92 -5.71
N ALA A 502 -20.11 6.72 -5.94
CA ALA A 502 -20.10 7.72 -6.99
C ALA A 502 -20.24 7.12 -8.39
N MET A 503 -19.50 6.05 -8.69
CA MET A 503 -19.61 5.32 -9.96
C MET A 503 -21.03 4.77 -10.20
N MET A 504 -21.70 4.31 -9.15
CA MET A 504 -23.05 3.75 -9.25
C MET A 504 -24.17 4.80 -9.32
N GLY A 505 -23.85 6.08 -9.15
CA GLY A 505 -24.81 7.20 -9.13
C GLY A 505 -25.45 7.42 -7.76
N MET A 506 -24.78 7.02 -6.69
CA MET A 506 -25.23 7.12 -5.29
C MET A 506 -24.32 8.08 -4.48
N ALA A 507 -23.74 9.06 -5.18
CA ALA A 507 -22.72 10.00 -4.68
C ALA A 507 -23.26 11.12 -3.80
#